data_AF-A0A4Q4VT59-F1
#
_entry.id   AF-A0A4Q4VT59-F1
#
_cell.length_a   1.000
_cell.length_b   1.000
_cell.length_c   1.000
_cell.angle_alpha   90.00
_cell.angle_beta   90.00
_cell.angle_gamma   90.00
#
_symmetry.space_group_name_H-M   'P 1'
#
loop_
_entity.id
_entity.type
_entity.pdbx_description
1 polymer ?
#
loop_
_entity_poly.entity_id
_entity_poly.type
_entity_poly.pdbx_seq_one_letter_code
_entity_poly.pdbx_strand_id
1 'polypeptide(L)'
;MHVLPLGYLKALKRHYEKRGMLLIADEAQTGVGRNGDIMTIMHEGVIHRVCTEKDYCFYTTHVNDPLPAAVGDKVLEVAIHDNLIWLHRRHPGEGSLMAGVEIVADRDTKAPAIELAQRLADRAYELGVWANLPAHPAFSGTLRIAPPITITR
;
A
#
# COMPACT_ATOMS: atom_id res chain seq x y z
N MET A 1 -12.48 -2.74 0.37
CA MET A 1 -11.25 -2.05 -0.13
C MET A 1 -11.09 -2.30 -1.63
N HIS A 2 -11.22 -1.28 -2.48
CA HIS A 2 -11.15 -1.46 -3.93
C HIS A 2 -9.73 -1.31 -4.43
N VAL A 3 -9.22 -2.36 -5.09
CA VAL A 3 -7.99 -2.26 -5.91
C VAL A 3 -8.35 -1.54 -7.20
N LEU A 4 -7.52 -0.58 -7.62
CA LEU A 4 -7.74 0.15 -8.86
C LEU A 4 -7.69 -0.82 -10.06
N PRO A 5 -8.62 -0.70 -11.04
CA PRO A 5 -8.56 -1.50 -12.25
C PRO A 5 -7.24 -1.28 -13.01
N LEU A 6 -6.78 -2.31 -13.72
CA LEU A 6 -5.56 -2.23 -14.51
C LEU A 6 -5.61 -1.07 -15.52
N GLY A 7 -4.57 -0.23 -15.54
CA GLY A 7 -4.47 0.90 -16.45
C GLY A 7 -5.27 2.15 -16.04
N TYR A 8 -5.96 2.12 -14.89
CA TYR A 8 -6.66 3.29 -14.34
C TYR A 8 -5.69 4.47 -14.13
N LEU A 9 -4.54 4.24 -13.48
CA LEU A 9 -3.54 5.27 -13.22
C LEU A 9 -2.92 5.82 -14.52
N LYS A 10 -2.70 4.95 -15.52
CA LYS A 10 -2.26 5.36 -16.86
C LYS A 10 -3.28 6.24 -17.56
N ALA A 11 -4.58 5.95 -17.43
CA ALA A 11 -5.65 6.81 -17.95
C ALA A 11 -5.68 8.16 -17.23
N LEU A 12 -5.57 8.16 -15.89
CA LEU A 12 -5.52 9.36 -15.06
C LEU A 12 -4.37 10.28 -15.45
N LYS A 13 -3.14 9.74 -15.60
CA LYS A 13 -1.96 10.51 -16.03
C LYS A 13 -2.18 11.24 -17.35
N ARG A 14 -2.75 10.56 -18.36
CA ARG A 14 -3.04 11.17 -19.67
C ARG A 14 -4.02 12.34 -19.56
N HIS A 15 -5.00 12.25 -18.66
CA HIS A 15 -5.94 13.35 -18.43
C HIS A 15 -5.30 14.54 -17.73
N TYR A 16 -4.34 14.30 -16.84
CA TYR A 16 -3.62 15.35 -16.13
C TYR A 16 -2.66 16.08 -17.07
N GLU A 17 -1.93 15.35 -17.92
CA GLU A 17 -1.04 15.93 -18.94
C GLU A 17 -1.77 16.87 -19.90
N LYS A 18 -2.94 16.46 -20.40
CA LYS A 18 -3.78 17.29 -21.27
C LYS A 18 -4.21 18.62 -20.63
N ARG A 19 -4.14 18.71 -19.30
CA ARG A 19 -4.56 19.88 -18.51
C ARG A 19 -3.37 20.64 -17.91
N GLY A 20 -2.13 20.23 -18.21
CA GLY A 20 -0.94 20.81 -17.58
C GLY A 20 -0.86 20.56 -16.07
N MET A 21 -1.50 19.50 -15.56
CA MET A 21 -1.56 19.18 -14.14
C MET A 21 -0.54 18.11 -13.75
N LEU A 22 -0.05 18.18 -12.51
CA LEU A 22 0.83 17.17 -11.92
C LEU A 22 0.02 16.03 -11.31
N LEU A 23 0.44 14.78 -11.58
CA LEU A 23 -0.05 13.60 -10.87
C LEU A 23 0.91 13.31 -9.72
N ILE A 24 0.39 13.39 -8.50
CA ILE A 24 1.10 13.03 -7.28
C ILE A 24 0.49 11.71 -6.79
N ALA A 25 1.34 10.71 -6.56
CA ALA A 25 0.94 9.47 -5.90
C ALA A 25 1.48 9.47 -4.47
N ASP A 26 0.58 9.42 -3.50
CA ASP A 26 0.95 9.30 -2.10
C ASP A 26 1.11 7.82 -1.75
N GLU A 27 2.35 7.42 -1.54
CA GLU A 27 2.76 6.05 -1.27
C GLU A 27 3.27 5.85 0.15
N ALA A 28 2.84 6.71 1.09
CA ALA A 28 3.19 6.55 2.51
C ALA A 28 2.83 5.15 3.04
N GLN A 29 1.76 4.53 2.54
CA GLN A 29 1.35 3.19 2.95
C GLN A 29 1.86 2.08 2.01
N THR A 30 1.93 2.35 0.70
CA THR A 30 2.14 1.33 -0.34
C THR A 30 3.58 1.25 -0.86
N GLY A 31 4.43 2.21 -0.50
CA GLY A 31 5.84 2.21 -0.87
C GLY A 31 6.71 1.30 -0.02
N VAL A 32 8.02 1.45 -0.19
CA VAL A 32 9.09 0.76 0.53
C VAL A 32 8.97 -0.77 0.51
N GLY A 33 8.70 -1.34 -0.67
CA GLY A 33 8.65 -2.80 -0.84
C GLY A 33 7.36 -3.47 -0.41
N ARG A 34 6.39 -2.72 0.13
CA ARG A 34 5.13 -3.25 0.66
C ARG A 34 4.37 -4.14 -0.32
N ASN A 35 4.40 -3.81 -1.60
CA ASN A 35 3.70 -4.51 -2.67
C ASN A 35 4.64 -5.21 -3.66
N GLY A 36 5.89 -5.49 -3.27
CA GLY A 36 6.86 -6.22 -4.11
C GLY A 36 7.80 -5.34 -4.95
N ASP A 37 7.45 -4.08 -5.18
CA ASP A 37 8.35 -3.05 -5.74
C ASP A 37 8.66 -1.96 -4.70
N ILE A 38 9.74 -1.20 -4.93
CA ILE A 38 10.12 -0.11 -4.04
C ILE A 38 8.99 0.90 -3.90
N MET A 39 8.28 1.22 -4.97
CA MET A 39 7.03 2.01 -4.97
C MET A 39 6.00 1.29 -5.84
N THR A 40 4.73 1.25 -5.41
CA THR A 40 3.64 0.51 -6.10
C THR A 40 3.29 1.12 -7.44
N ILE A 41 3.47 2.43 -7.62
CA ILE A 41 3.24 3.12 -8.89
C ILE A 41 4.13 2.58 -10.01
N MET A 42 5.23 1.92 -9.66
CA MET A 42 6.13 1.24 -10.58
C MET A 42 5.50 0.00 -11.22
N HIS A 43 4.38 -0.52 -10.70
CA HIS A 43 3.65 -1.61 -11.36
C HIS A 43 3.07 -1.17 -12.72
N GLU A 44 2.93 0.14 -12.95
CA GLU A 44 2.54 0.70 -14.23
C GLU A 44 3.79 0.90 -15.12
N GLY A 45 3.94 0.06 -16.16
CA GLY A 45 5.18 -0.01 -16.96
C GLY A 45 5.64 1.31 -17.61
N VAL A 46 4.76 2.27 -17.86
CA VAL A 46 5.15 3.60 -18.35
C VAL A 46 5.82 4.43 -17.25
N ILE A 47 5.33 4.33 -16.02
CA ILE A 47 5.86 5.08 -14.87
C ILE A 47 7.19 4.46 -14.45
N HIS A 48 7.26 3.13 -14.39
CA HIS A 48 8.50 2.40 -14.17
C HIS A 48 9.61 2.87 -15.09
N ARG A 49 9.36 2.85 -16.41
CA ARG A 49 10.36 3.24 -17.41
C ARG A 49 10.86 4.68 -17.22
N VAL A 50 9.95 5.63 -17.04
CA VAL A 50 10.31 7.05 -16.88
C VAL A 50 11.12 7.28 -15.61
N CYS A 51 10.77 6.60 -14.51
CA CYS A 51 11.52 6.65 -13.26
C CYS A 51 12.94 6.10 -13.44
N THR A 52 13.08 4.94 -14.09
CA THR A 52 14.39 4.33 -14.37
C THR A 52 15.25 5.20 -15.28
N GLU A 53 14.69 5.76 -16.36
CA GLU A 53 15.43 6.60 -17.31
C GLU A 53 15.91 7.92 -16.69
N LYS A 54 15.20 8.44 -15.68
CA LYS A 54 15.46 9.74 -15.06
C LYS A 54 16.10 9.66 -13.68
N ASP A 55 16.45 8.46 -13.22
CA ASP A 55 16.89 8.20 -11.85
C ASP A 55 15.96 8.86 -10.80
N TYR A 56 14.65 8.76 -11.05
CA TYR A 56 13.62 9.50 -10.31
C TYR A 56 12.81 8.55 -9.43
N CYS A 57 12.77 8.83 -8.14
CA CYS A 57 11.94 8.10 -7.18
C CYS A 57 10.73 8.96 -6.76
N PHE A 58 9.51 8.41 -6.86
CA PHE A 58 8.32 9.07 -6.30
C PHE A 58 8.30 8.81 -4.81
N TYR A 59 8.52 9.84 -4.00
CA TYR A 59 8.39 9.73 -2.54
C TYR A 59 7.37 10.76 -2.03
N THR A 60 6.61 10.34 -1.01
CA THR A 60 5.47 11.04 -0.40
C THR A 60 5.79 12.45 0.11
N THR A 61 4.77 13.26 0.39
CA THR A 61 4.82 14.67 0.80
C THR A 61 5.57 14.96 2.11
N HIS A 62 5.94 13.93 2.88
CA HIS A 62 6.62 14.10 4.17
C HIS A 62 8.07 14.60 4.07
N VAL A 63 8.67 14.63 2.87
CA VAL A 63 10.07 15.10 2.68
C VAL A 63 10.27 16.62 2.77
N ASN A 64 9.19 17.40 2.81
CA ASN A 64 9.33 18.84 3.08
C ASN A 64 9.76 19.14 4.52
N ASP A 65 9.65 18.15 5.43
CA ASP A 65 10.19 18.23 6.78
C ASP A 65 11.52 17.45 6.83
N PRO A 66 12.62 18.08 7.30
CA PRO A 66 13.93 17.44 7.35
C PRO A 66 13.98 16.19 8.25
N LEU A 67 13.12 16.10 9.28
CA LEU A 67 13.15 14.97 10.20
C LEU A 67 12.54 13.69 9.57
N PRO A 68 11.30 13.70 9.02
CA PRO A 68 10.77 12.58 8.25
C PRO A 68 11.65 12.21 7.05
N ALA A 69 12.31 13.18 6.41
CA ALA A 69 13.25 12.90 5.33
C ALA A 69 14.44 12.05 5.80
N ALA A 70 15.08 12.43 6.91
CA ALA A 70 16.21 11.68 7.47
C ALA A 70 15.79 10.28 7.95
N VAL A 71 14.60 10.14 8.54
CA VAL A 71 14.06 8.84 8.93
C VAL A 71 13.78 7.98 7.69
N GLY A 72 13.17 8.56 6.66
CA GLY A 72 12.90 7.88 5.39
C GLY A 72 14.17 7.38 4.72
N ASP A 73 15.22 8.19 4.71
CA ASP A 73 16.54 7.83 4.18
C ASP A 73 17.13 6.64 4.95
N LYS A 74 17.08 6.66 6.29
CA LYS A 74 17.58 5.54 7.08
C LYS A 74 16.78 4.24 6.86
N VAL A 75 15.46 4.35 6.69
CA VAL A 75 14.61 3.19 6.37
C VAL A 75 15.00 2.59 5.02
N LEU A 76 15.26 3.44 4.01
CA LEU A 76 15.74 3.00 2.70
C LEU A 76 17.11 2.33 2.79
N GLU A 77 18.05 2.92 3.54
CA GLU A 77 19.38 2.34 3.76
C GLU A 77 19.28 0.92 4.33
N VAL A 78 18.48 0.72 5.38
CA VAL A 78 18.26 -0.60 6.00
C VAL A 78 17.59 -1.57 5.02
N ALA A 79 16.56 -1.12 4.30
CA ALA A 79 15.84 -1.96 3.35
C ALA A 79 16.73 -2.46 2.19
N ILE A 80 17.66 -1.62 1.73
CA ILE A 80 18.64 -1.95 0.70
C ILE A 80 19.73 -2.86 1.28
N HIS A 81 20.32 -2.48 2.42
CA HIS A 81 21.39 -3.23 3.10
C HIS A 81 20.97 -4.67 3.40
N ASP A 82 19.77 -4.86 3.97
CA ASP A 82 19.26 -6.17 4.36
C ASP A 82 18.51 -6.89 3.22
N ASN A 83 18.49 -6.30 2.02
CA ASN A 83 17.87 -6.85 0.82
C ASN A 83 16.37 -7.21 1.01
N LEU A 84 15.65 -6.45 1.85
CA LEU A 84 14.30 -6.78 2.32
C LEU A 84 13.28 -6.83 1.17
N ILE A 85 13.40 -5.92 0.21
CA ILE A 85 12.50 -5.85 -0.95
C ILE A 85 12.71 -7.05 -1.87
N TRP A 86 13.97 -7.45 -2.10
CA TRP A 86 14.28 -8.59 -2.96
C TRP A 86 13.90 -9.91 -2.30
N LEU A 87 14.11 -10.04 -0.98
CA LEU A 87 13.62 -11.16 -0.19
C LEU A 87 12.11 -11.31 -0.33
N HIS A 88 11.36 -10.21 -0.30
CA HIS A 88 9.92 -10.26 -0.55
C HIS A 88 9.57 -10.71 -1.99
N ARG A 89 10.34 -10.30 -3.01
CA ARG A 89 10.16 -10.74 -4.41
C ARG A 89 10.47 -12.22 -4.67
N ARG A 90 11.24 -12.90 -3.81
CA ARG A 90 11.63 -14.33 -3.98
C ARG A 90 10.46 -15.31 -3.90
N HIS A 91 9.28 -14.87 -3.47
CA HIS A 91 8.07 -15.69 -3.37
C HIS A 91 7.04 -15.28 -4.44
N PRO A 92 7.23 -15.67 -5.71
CA PRO A 92 6.29 -15.39 -6.78
C PRO A 92 4.96 -16.12 -6.52
N GLY A 93 3.93 -15.37 -6.14
CA GLY A 93 2.59 -15.87 -5.80
C GLY A 93 1.98 -15.26 -4.53
N GLU A 94 2.81 -14.74 -3.62
CA GLU A 94 2.41 -14.11 -2.34
C GLU A 94 2.54 -12.57 -2.41
N GLY A 95 2.19 -11.99 -3.57
CA GLY A 95 2.71 -10.72 -4.11
C GLY A 95 2.34 -9.40 -3.43
N SER A 96 2.00 -9.38 -2.15
CA SER A 96 1.87 -8.12 -1.38
C SER A 96 1.79 -8.41 0.11
N LEU A 97 2.52 -7.64 0.92
CA LEU A 97 2.34 -7.61 2.39
C LEU A 97 1.24 -6.63 2.80
N MET A 98 0.24 -6.43 1.95
CA MET A 98 -0.94 -5.63 2.21
C MET A 98 -2.18 -6.32 1.65
N ALA A 99 -3.05 -6.74 2.55
CA ALA A 99 -4.35 -7.30 2.19
C ALA A 99 -5.47 -6.60 2.95
N GLY A 100 -6.66 -6.60 2.34
CA GLY A 100 -7.89 -6.13 2.94
C GLY A 100 -8.95 -7.22 2.87
N VAL A 101 -9.63 -7.50 3.99
CA VAL A 101 -10.78 -8.40 4.05
C VAL A 101 -12.00 -7.59 4.41
N GLU A 102 -12.92 -7.47 3.47
CA GLU A 102 -14.17 -6.73 3.67
C GLU A 102 -15.23 -7.64 4.29
N ILE A 103 -15.74 -7.25 5.46
CA ILE A 103 -16.77 -8.01 6.18
C ILE A 103 -18.14 -7.47 5.75
N VAL A 104 -18.90 -8.30 5.05
CA VAL A 104 -20.22 -7.94 4.50
C VAL A 104 -21.33 -8.73 5.21
N ALA A 105 -22.47 -8.09 5.42
CA ALA A 105 -23.68 -8.70 5.96
C ALA A 105 -24.39 -9.57 4.91
N ASP A 106 -24.23 -9.20 3.64
CA ASP A 106 -24.89 -9.85 2.52
C ASP A 106 -23.93 -10.00 1.33
N ARG A 107 -23.92 -11.18 0.73
CA ARG A 107 -22.95 -11.56 -0.31
C ARG A 107 -23.29 -10.96 -1.66
N ASP A 108 -24.54 -10.64 -1.94
CA ASP A 108 -24.98 -10.18 -3.26
C ASP A 108 -24.93 -8.65 -3.35
N THR A 109 -25.52 -7.99 -2.35
CA THR A 109 -25.55 -6.52 -2.21
C THR A 109 -24.24 -5.93 -1.72
N LYS A 110 -23.37 -6.75 -1.11
CA LYS A 110 -22.13 -6.30 -0.44
C LYS A 110 -22.38 -5.27 0.68
N ALA A 111 -23.56 -5.31 1.30
CA ALA A 111 -23.87 -4.42 2.43
C ALA A 111 -22.82 -4.61 3.57
N PRO A 112 -22.21 -3.54 4.10
CA PRO A 112 -21.13 -3.66 5.07
C PRO A 112 -21.64 -4.13 6.44
N ALA A 113 -20.92 -5.09 7.05
CA ALA A 113 -21.21 -5.61 8.39
C ALA A 113 -20.25 -5.01 9.44
N ILE A 114 -20.42 -3.72 9.71
CA ILE A 114 -19.49 -2.92 10.53
C ILE A 114 -19.36 -3.48 11.96
N GLU A 115 -20.49 -3.79 12.62
CA GLU A 115 -20.48 -4.31 13.99
C GLU A 115 -19.79 -5.67 14.09
N LEU A 116 -20.00 -6.54 13.11
CA LEU A 116 -19.31 -7.84 13.05
C LEU A 116 -17.81 -7.64 12.80
N ALA A 117 -17.44 -6.75 11.89
CA ALA A 117 -16.04 -6.42 11.61
C ALA A 117 -15.32 -5.93 12.88
N GLN A 118 -15.98 -5.08 13.67
CA GLN A 118 -15.45 -4.57 14.93
C GLN A 118 -15.24 -5.70 15.94
N ARG A 119 -16.24 -6.55 16.15
CA ARG A 119 -16.13 -7.71 17.05
C ARG A 119 -15.03 -8.68 16.64
N LEU A 120 -14.82 -8.87 15.34
CA LEU A 120 -13.74 -9.71 14.82
C LEU A 120 -12.36 -9.12 15.13
N ALA A 121 -12.19 -7.81 14.98
CA ALA A 121 -10.92 -7.16 15.34
C ALA A 121 -10.68 -7.11 16.84
N ASP A 122 -11.70 -6.86 17.65
CA ASP A 122 -11.59 -6.92 19.11
C ASP A 122 -11.14 -8.31 19.55
N ARG A 123 -11.76 -9.37 18.98
CA ARG A 123 -11.37 -10.74 19.26
C ARG A 123 -9.95 -11.06 18.77
N ALA A 124 -9.56 -10.58 17.60
CA ALA A 124 -8.20 -10.74 17.10
C ALA A 124 -7.19 -10.09 18.06
N TYR A 125 -7.50 -8.88 18.54
CA TYR A 125 -6.66 -8.14 19.47
C TYR A 125 -6.50 -8.88 20.81
N GLU A 126 -7.58 -9.41 21.38
CA GLU A 126 -7.54 -10.27 22.57
C GLU A 126 -6.64 -11.50 22.40
N LEU A 127 -6.55 -12.03 21.18
CA LEU A 127 -5.70 -13.17 20.82
C LEU A 127 -4.27 -12.77 20.47
N GLY A 128 -3.91 -11.49 20.58
CA GLY A 128 -2.58 -10.97 20.29
C GLY A 128 -2.32 -10.63 18.82
N VAL A 129 -3.36 -10.60 17.98
CA VAL A 129 -3.26 -10.25 16.55
C VAL A 129 -3.88 -8.88 16.32
N TRP A 130 -3.08 -7.94 15.81
CA TRP A 130 -3.58 -6.60 15.51
C TRP A 130 -3.99 -6.46 14.04
N ALA A 131 -5.30 -6.39 13.81
CA ALA A 131 -5.90 -6.07 12.51
C ALA A 131 -6.65 -4.74 12.60
N ASN A 132 -6.19 -3.74 11.86
CA ASN A 132 -6.68 -2.36 11.96
C ASN A 132 -7.87 -2.07 11.02
N LEU A 133 -8.58 -0.97 11.34
CA LEU A 133 -9.56 -0.23 10.50
C LEU A 133 -11.04 -0.68 10.39
N PRO A 134 -11.58 -1.68 11.11
CA PRO A 134 -12.98 -2.07 10.89
C PRO A 134 -14.01 -1.02 11.36
N ALA A 135 -13.69 -0.26 12.41
CA ALA A 135 -14.64 0.68 13.04
C ALA A 135 -14.84 1.99 12.28
N HIS A 136 -13.92 2.36 11.39
CA HIS A 136 -13.97 3.68 10.78
C HIS A 136 -14.88 3.63 9.54
N PRO A 137 -15.94 4.47 9.48
CA PRO A 137 -16.97 4.39 8.43
C PRO A 137 -16.41 4.45 7.01
N ALA A 138 -15.34 5.22 6.78
CA ALA A 138 -14.68 5.31 5.47
C ALA A 138 -14.06 3.99 4.97
N PHE A 139 -13.89 2.98 5.82
CA PHE A 139 -13.35 1.67 5.46
C PHE A 139 -14.40 0.54 5.45
N SER A 140 -15.68 0.86 5.66
CA SER A 140 -16.82 -0.05 5.44
C SER A 140 -16.67 -1.44 6.09
N GLY A 141 -16.12 -1.53 7.31
CA GLY A 141 -15.92 -2.81 7.98
C GLY A 141 -14.79 -3.68 7.37
N THR A 142 -13.79 -3.06 6.73
CA THR A 142 -12.63 -3.78 6.20
C THR A 142 -11.57 -3.99 7.29
N LEU A 143 -11.12 -5.24 7.43
CA LEU A 143 -9.90 -5.59 8.19
C LEU A 143 -8.69 -5.42 7.29
N ARG A 144 -7.72 -4.60 7.71
CA ARG A 144 -6.43 -4.46 7.01
C ARG A 144 -5.36 -5.34 7.65
N ILE A 145 -4.71 -6.14 6.81
CA ILE A 145 -3.58 -7.00 7.17
C ILE A 145 -2.32 -6.42 6.49
N ALA A 146 -1.40 -5.90 7.29
CA ALA A 146 -0.16 -5.30 6.80
C ALA A 146 1.01 -5.62 7.76
N PRO A 147 1.51 -6.87 7.79
CA PRO A 147 2.58 -7.28 8.70
C PRO A 147 3.89 -6.54 8.42
N PRO A 148 4.87 -6.47 9.33
CA PRO A 148 6.18 -5.90 9.01
C PRO A 148 6.86 -6.70 7.88
N ILE A 149 7.69 -6.04 7.06
CA ILE A 149 8.46 -6.72 5.98
C ILE A 149 9.45 -7.76 6.50
N THR A 150 9.75 -7.69 7.80
CA THR A 150 10.64 -8.60 8.53
C THR A 150 9.90 -9.76 9.21
N ILE A 151 8.60 -9.95 8.96
CA ILE A 151 7.82 -11.03 9.60
C ILE A 151 8.37 -12.41 9.20
N THR A 152 8.49 -13.31 10.17
CA THR A 152 8.89 -14.71 9.94
C THR A 152 7.67 -15.57 9.61
N ARG A 153 7.87 -16.67 8.86
CA ARG A 153 6.84 -17.69 8.63
C ARG A 153 6.61 -18.57 9.85
#